data_AF-A0A0L8AMU1-F1
#
_entry.id   AF-A0A0L8AMU1-F1
#
_cell.length_a   1.000
_cell.length_b   1.000
_cell.length_c   1.000
_cell.angle_alpha   90.00
_cell.angle_beta   90.00
_cell.angle_gamma   90.00
#
_symmetry.space_group_name_H-M   'P 1'
#
loop_
_entity.id
_entity.type
_entity.pdbx_description
1 polymer ?
#
loop_
_entity_poly.entity_id
_entity_poly.type
_entity_poly.pdbx_seq_one_letter_code
_entity_poly.pdbx_strand_id
1 'polypeptide(L)'
;MMKNLTKAVLVCLMVTLTSTAVKAQGITDQDMKDYAIIMLAQKAITDKISPYVNDLIEKQEGIDGNRYAELDAAAKGDVNKLPADASDFEKQFYGIVQKRVKDRTDAAGVVVNNLAKYSLGASAYNAVKKAYASGGETKAKIDAMMAELAAEKP
;
A
#
# COMPACT_ATOMS: atom_id res chain seq x y z
N MET A 1 9.32 63.96 -37.49
CA MET A 1 9.79 62.57 -37.42
C MET A 1 9.48 62.02 -36.02
N MET A 2 9.06 60.74 -35.93
CA MET A 2 8.79 59.97 -34.70
C MET A 2 7.47 60.28 -33.94
N LYS A 3 6.34 59.79 -34.47
CA LYS A 3 5.01 59.80 -33.83
C LYS A 3 4.40 58.41 -33.63
N ASN A 4 5.22 57.35 -33.64
CA ASN A 4 4.72 55.97 -33.80
C ASN A 4 5.21 54.96 -32.75
N LEU A 5 6.01 55.36 -31.75
CA LEU A 5 6.62 54.43 -30.78
C LEU A 5 5.76 54.12 -29.54
N THR A 6 4.68 54.87 -29.30
CA THR A 6 3.90 54.72 -28.05
C THR A 6 2.79 53.66 -28.12
N LYS A 7 2.43 53.18 -29.31
CA LYS A 7 1.35 52.18 -29.47
C LYS A 7 1.84 50.73 -29.47
N ALA A 8 3.15 50.49 -29.56
CA ALA A 8 3.71 49.14 -29.64
C ALA A 8 4.00 48.48 -28.28
N VAL A 9 4.02 49.25 -27.19
CA VAL A 9 4.36 48.72 -25.85
C VAL A 9 3.14 48.25 -25.07
N LEU A 10 1.93 48.71 -25.41
CA LEU A 10 0.70 48.38 -24.66
C LEU A 10 -0.02 47.11 -25.13
N VAL A 11 0.39 46.50 -26.25
CA VAL A 11 -0.30 45.34 -26.85
C VAL A 11 0.38 44.01 -26.54
N CYS A 12 1.64 44.01 -26.06
CA CYS A 12 2.34 42.79 -25.65
C CYS A 12 2.09 42.34 -24.20
N LEU A 13 1.21 43.01 -23.45
CA LEU A 13 0.96 42.71 -22.02
C LEU A 13 -0.35 41.94 -21.76
N MET A 14 -1.10 41.53 -22.79
CA MET A 14 -2.42 40.86 -22.64
C MET A 14 -2.54 39.48 -23.32
N VAL A 15 -1.41 38.79 -23.53
CA VAL A 15 -1.38 37.40 -24.03
C VAL A 15 -0.18 36.77 -23.30
N THR A 16 -0.31 36.10 -22.16
CA THR A 16 -0.79 34.71 -22.01
C THR A 16 -0.86 34.34 -20.51
N LEU A 17 -1.80 34.94 -19.75
CA LEU A 17 -2.22 34.34 -18.47
C LEU A 17 -3.41 33.39 -18.69
N THR A 18 -3.33 32.55 -19.72
CA THR A 18 -4.01 31.26 -19.68
C THR A 18 -3.09 30.34 -18.88
N SER A 19 -3.00 30.60 -17.58
CA SER A 19 -2.62 29.59 -16.63
C SER A 19 -3.57 28.44 -16.93
N THR A 20 -3.06 27.36 -17.51
CA THR A 20 -3.64 26.05 -17.34
C THR A 20 -3.54 25.76 -15.85
N ALA A 21 -4.46 26.35 -15.07
CA ALA A 21 -4.97 25.70 -13.89
C ALA A 21 -5.65 24.44 -14.43
N VAL A 22 -4.83 23.44 -14.74
CA VAL A 22 -5.16 22.06 -14.46
C VAL A 22 -5.54 22.12 -12.99
N LYS A 23 -6.83 22.33 -12.71
CA LYS A 23 -7.33 22.06 -11.38
C LYS A 23 -6.85 20.65 -11.12
N ALA A 24 -6.00 20.48 -10.11
CA ALA A 24 -5.92 19.20 -9.45
C ALA A 24 -7.37 18.85 -9.15
N GLN A 25 -7.94 17.95 -9.94
CA GLN A 25 -9.23 17.37 -9.65
C GLN A 25 -8.94 16.68 -8.31
N GLY A 26 -9.41 17.32 -7.22
CA GLY A 26 -9.08 16.89 -5.87
C GLY A 26 -9.49 15.43 -5.69
N ILE A 27 -8.89 14.76 -4.71
CA ILE A 27 -9.29 13.39 -4.34
C ILE A 27 -10.81 13.34 -4.19
N THR A 28 -11.45 12.49 -4.98
CA THR A 28 -12.90 12.33 -4.97
C THR A 28 -13.34 11.28 -3.96
N ASP A 29 -14.63 11.24 -3.63
CA ASP A 29 -15.19 10.18 -2.78
C ASP A 29 -15.08 8.81 -3.44
N GLN A 30 -15.19 8.73 -4.76
CA GLN A 30 -14.97 7.49 -5.52
C GLN A 30 -13.51 7.03 -5.40
N ASP A 31 -12.55 7.93 -5.50
CA ASP A 31 -11.13 7.60 -5.33
C ASP A 31 -10.85 7.04 -3.92
N MET A 32 -11.48 7.63 -2.89
CA MET A 32 -11.37 7.14 -1.52
C MET A 32 -12.02 5.76 -1.35
N LYS A 33 -13.18 5.53 -1.98
CA LYS A 33 -13.87 4.24 -1.94
C LYS A 33 -13.08 3.14 -2.64
N ASP A 34 -12.56 3.40 -3.83
CA ASP A 34 -11.73 2.45 -4.57
C ASP A 34 -10.44 2.13 -3.80
N TYR A 35 -9.85 3.12 -3.14
CA TYR A 35 -8.71 2.90 -2.26
C TYR A 35 -9.07 2.06 -1.04
N ALA A 36 -10.23 2.27 -0.42
CA ALA A 36 -10.74 1.44 0.68
C ALA A 36 -10.93 -0.02 0.23
N ILE A 37 -11.47 -0.26 -0.97
CA ILE A 37 -11.60 -1.61 -1.55
C ILE A 37 -10.24 -2.27 -1.73
N ILE A 38 -9.25 -1.53 -2.25
CA ILE A 38 -7.88 -2.03 -2.39
C ILE A 38 -7.29 -2.43 -1.04
N MET A 39 -7.48 -1.60 -0.01
CA MET A 39 -7.01 -1.89 1.35
C MET A 39 -7.68 -3.12 1.94
N LEU A 40 -9.00 -3.29 1.73
CA LEU A 40 -9.72 -4.48 2.18
C LEU A 40 -9.25 -5.75 1.45
N ALA A 41 -9.03 -5.68 0.14
CA ALA A 41 -8.48 -6.79 -0.63
C ALA A 41 -7.10 -7.19 -0.13
N GLN A 42 -6.22 -6.22 0.13
CA GLN A 42 -4.92 -6.47 0.74
C GLN A 42 -5.06 -7.14 2.11
N LYS A 43 -5.90 -6.57 2.98
CA LYS A 43 -6.15 -7.06 4.34
C LYS A 43 -6.67 -8.49 4.34
N ALA A 44 -7.64 -8.81 3.48
CA ALA A 44 -8.23 -10.14 3.37
C ALA A 44 -7.18 -11.22 3.04
N ILE A 45 -6.15 -10.87 2.27
CA ILE A 45 -5.05 -11.79 1.95
C ILE A 45 -4.04 -11.85 3.10
N THR A 46 -3.63 -10.70 3.64
CA THR A 46 -2.58 -10.64 4.67
C THR A 46 -3.04 -11.19 6.02
N ASP A 47 -4.31 -11.02 6.38
CA ASP A 47 -4.88 -11.54 7.63
C ASP A 47 -4.82 -13.07 7.71
N LYS A 48 -4.75 -13.75 6.57
CA LYS A 48 -4.65 -15.22 6.49
C LYS A 48 -3.21 -15.72 6.62
N ILE A 49 -2.20 -14.84 6.59
CA ILE A 49 -0.79 -15.24 6.68
C ILE A 49 -0.48 -15.76 8.09
N SER A 50 -0.83 -15.02 9.15
CA SER A 50 -0.51 -15.44 10.52
C SER A 50 -1.20 -16.77 10.90
N PRO A 51 -2.51 -16.98 10.66
CA PRO A 51 -3.15 -18.28 10.89
C PRO A 51 -2.49 -19.42 10.11
N TYR A 52 -2.03 -19.14 8.88
CA TYR A 52 -1.32 -20.12 8.07
C TYR A 52 0.07 -20.45 8.64
N VAL A 53 0.81 -19.48 9.16
CA VAL A 53 2.09 -19.72 9.85
C VAL A 53 1.88 -20.56 11.11
N ASN A 54 0.87 -20.25 11.91
CA ASN A 54 0.54 -21.02 13.11
C ASN A 54 0.21 -22.47 12.77
N ASP A 55 -0.61 -22.72 11.73
CA ASP A 55 -0.91 -24.07 11.24
C ASP A 55 0.33 -24.85 10.80
N LEU A 56 1.33 -24.18 10.21
CA LEU A 56 2.61 -24.83 9.86
C LEU A 56 3.43 -25.20 11.08
N ILE A 57 3.43 -24.35 12.11
CA ILE A 57 4.15 -24.59 13.37
C ILE A 57 3.49 -25.74 14.13
N GLU A 58 2.16 -25.73 14.28
CA GLU A 58 1.41 -26.76 15.00
C GLU A 58 1.58 -28.17 14.40
N LYS A 59 1.79 -28.26 13.07
CA LYS A 59 2.01 -29.53 12.36
C LYS A 59 3.44 -30.02 12.40
N GLN A 60 4.36 -29.25 12.97
CA GLN A 60 5.78 -29.52 12.88
C GLN A 60 6.36 -29.89 14.25
N GLU A 61 6.85 -31.12 14.36
CA GLU A 61 7.66 -31.51 15.53
C GLU A 61 9.03 -30.84 15.50
N GLY A 62 9.55 -30.47 16.67
CA GLY A 62 10.89 -29.89 16.84
C GLY A 62 10.95 -28.36 16.87
N ILE A 63 9.82 -27.67 16.71
CA ILE A 63 9.71 -26.22 16.91
C ILE A 63 8.32 -25.88 17.43
N ASP A 64 8.24 -25.00 18.42
CA ASP A 64 6.96 -24.49 18.93
C ASP A 64 6.77 -23.01 18.54
N GLY A 65 5.60 -22.47 18.88
CA GLY A 65 5.28 -21.06 18.58
C GLY A 65 6.20 -20.07 19.28
N ASN A 66 6.69 -20.38 20.48
CA ASN A 66 7.57 -19.50 21.23
C ASN A 66 8.95 -19.44 20.57
N ARG A 67 9.52 -20.60 20.25
CA ARG A 67 10.81 -20.70 19.58
C ARG A 67 10.75 -20.07 18.20
N TYR A 68 9.68 -20.30 17.44
CA TYR A 68 9.50 -19.61 16.17
C TYR A 68 9.45 -18.09 16.34
N ALA A 69 8.74 -17.57 17.34
CA ALA A 69 8.65 -16.14 17.61
C ALA A 69 10.01 -15.52 18.00
N GLU A 70 10.84 -16.24 18.76
CA GLU A 70 12.22 -15.83 19.08
C GLU A 70 13.07 -15.72 17.80
N LEU A 71 13.03 -16.75 16.96
CA LEU A 71 13.74 -16.77 15.68
C LEU A 71 13.27 -15.63 14.78
N ASP A 72 11.96 -15.38 14.69
CA ASP A 72 11.41 -14.31 13.87
C ASP A 72 11.75 -12.91 14.40
N ALA A 73 11.74 -12.71 15.71
CA ALA A 73 12.13 -11.45 16.32
C ALA A 73 13.60 -11.10 16.03
N ALA A 74 14.48 -12.11 16.01
CA ALA A 74 15.89 -11.95 15.66
C ALA A 74 16.10 -11.75 14.15
N ALA A 75 15.52 -12.63 13.34
CA ALA A 75 15.79 -12.72 11.91
C ALA A 75 14.98 -11.73 11.06
N LYS A 76 13.75 -11.38 11.48
CA LYS A 76 12.82 -10.49 10.77
C LYS A 76 12.63 -10.87 9.30
N GLY A 77 12.48 -12.16 9.03
CA GLY A 77 12.32 -12.74 7.70
C GLY A 77 13.61 -13.05 6.96
N ASP A 78 14.78 -12.74 7.52
CA ASP A 78 16.09 -13.00 6.92
C ASP A 78 16.79 -14.17 7.61
N VAL A 79 16.82 -15.32 6.93
CA VAL A 79 17.44 -16.57 7.42
C VAL A 79 18.91 -16.35 7.83
N ASN A 80 19.63 -15.41 7.20
CA ASN A 80 21.03 -15.14 7.52
C ASN A 80 21.23 -14.42 8.86
N LYS A 81 20.15 -13.90 9.45
CA LYS A 81 20.15 -13.22 10.75
C LYS A 81 19.66 -14.11 11.88
N LEU A 82 19.46 -15.40 11.60
CA LEU A 82 19.08 -16.35 12.65
C LEU A 82 20.20 -16.47 13.72
N PRO A 83 19.82 -16.69 14.98
CA PRO A 83 20.78 -16.94 16.05
C PRO A 83 21.72 -18.11 15.75
N ALA A 84 22.95 -18.06 16.29
CA ALA A 84 23.95 -19.10 16.05
C ALA A 84 23.59 -20.45 16.70
N ASP A 85 22.78 -20.42 17.75
CA ASP A 85 22.22 -21.60 18.44
C ASP A 85 21.01 -22.21 17.72
N ALA A 86 20.52 -21.60 16.63
CA ALA A 86 19.49 -22.22 15.81
C ALA A 86 20.02 -23.50 15.16
N SER A 87 19.32 -24.60 15.37
CA SER A 87 19.56 -25.88 14.72
C SER A 87 19.36 -25.79 13.21
N ASP A 88 19.94 -26.73 12.48
CA ASP A 88 19.77 -26.79 11.01
C ASP A 88 18.32 -27.02 10.62
N PHE A 89 17.60 -27.80 11.43
CA PHE A 89 16.16 -27.98 11.29
C PHE A 89 15.39 -26.66 11.43
N GLU A 90 15.64 -25.88 12.49
CA GLU A 90 14.98 -24.59 12.70
C GLU A 90 15.28 -23.60 11.56
N LYS A 91 16.53 -23.55 11.09
CA LYS A 91 16.93 -22.72 9.94
C LYS A 91 16.16 -23.11 8.68
N GLN A 92 16.08 -24.40 8.39
CA GLN A 92 15.35 -24.89 7.22
C GLN A 92 13.85 -24.62 7.33
N PHE A 93 13.25 -24.93 8.47
CA PHE A 93 11.84 -24.69 8.72
C PHE A 93 11.51 -23.20 8.62
N TYR A 94 12.26 -22.34 9.32
CA TYR A 94 12.08 -20.90 9.26
C TYR A 94 12.19 -20.38 7.83
N GLY A 95 13.21 -20.81 7.08
CA GLY A 95 13.38 -20.42 5.67
C GLY A 95 12.20 -20.82 4.78
N ILE A 96 11.65 -22.03 4.96
CA ILE A 96 10.46 -22.49 4.22
C ILE A 96 9.24 -21.64 4.56
N VAL A 97 9.02 -21.37 5.85
CA VAL A 97 7.89 -20.55 6.31
C VAL A 97 8.02 -19.13 5.76
N GLN A 98 9.19 -18.50 5.88
CA GLN A 98 9.42 -17.14 5.37
C GLN A 98 9.27 -17.04 3.86
N LYS A 99 9.70 -18.06 3.11
CA LYS A 99 9.42 -18.13 1.67
C LYS A 99 7.91 -18.11 1.40
N ARG A 100 7.13 -18.91 2.13
CA ARG A 100 5.67 -18.96 1.96
C ARG A 100 4.99 -17.65 2.37
N VAL A 101 5.47 -17.00 3.44
CA VAL A 101 5.01 -15.66 3.86
C VAL A 101 5.28 -14.64 2.75
N LYS A 102 6.49 -14.67 2.18
CA LYS A 102 6.88 -13.79 1.07
C LYS A 102 6.00 -14.02 -0.16
N ASP A 103 5.82 -15.27 -0.60
CA ASP A 103 5.00 -15.60 -1.77
C ASP A 103 3.56 -15.07 -1.60
N ARG A 104 2.97 -15.20 -0.40
CA ARG A 104 1.62 -14.68 -0.09
C ARG A 104 1.58 -13.14 -0.04
N THR A 105 2.61 -12.52 0.51
CA THR A 105 2.73 -11.05 0.56
C THR A 105 2.89 -10.47 -0.84
N ASP A 106 3.69 -11.10 -1.69
CA ASP A 106 3.88 -10.71 -3.09
C ASP A 106 2.55 -10.86 -3.86
N ALA A 107 1.80 -11.94 -3.65
CA ALA A 107 0.48 -12.11 -4.24
C ALA A 107 -0.50 -11.00 -3.83
N ALA A 108 -0.51 -10.59 -2.55
CA ALA A 108 -1.28 -9.43 -2.10
C ALA A 108 -0.85 -8.15 -2.83
N GLY A 109 0.46 -7.95 -3.01
CA GLY A 109 1.02 -6.84 -3.77
C GLY A 109 0.57 -6.82 -5.23
N VAL A 110 0.51 -7.99 -5.90
CA VAL A 110 -0.01 -8.11 -7.27
C VAL A 110 -1.48 -7.71 -7.35
N VAL A 111 -2.31 -8.16 -6.41
CA VAL A 111 -3.73 -7.78 -6.35
C VAL A 111 -3.88 -6.27 -6.15
N VAL A 112 -3.15 -5.69 -5.19
CA VAL A 112 -3.15 -4.24 -4.95
C VAL A 112 -2.73 -3.47 -6.20
N ASN A 113 -1.66 -3.88 -6.86
CA ASN A 113 -1.15 -3.21 -8.06
C ASN A 113 -2.15 -3.29 -9.22
N ASN A 114 -2.79 -4.44 -9.41
CA ASN A 114 -3.80 -4.62 -10.45
C ASN A 114 -5.04 -3.76 -10.17
N LEU A 115 -5.56 -3.80 -8.95
CA LEU A 115 -6.70 -2.97 -8.57
C LEU A 115 -6.36 -1.48 -8.71
N ALA A 116 -5.21 -1.04 -8.20
CA ALA A 116 -4.75 0.35 -8.34
C ALA A 116 -4.63 0.77 -9.82
N LYS A 117 -4.13 -0.11 -10.69
CA LYS A 117 -3.97 0.16 -12.12
C LYS A 117 -5.32 0.28 -12.84
N TYR A 118 -6.26 -0.61 -12.55
CA TYR A 118 -7.50 -0.75 -13.32
C TYR A 118 -8.73 -0.06 -12.71
N SER A 119 -8.71 0.34 -11.43
CA SER A 119 -9.79 1.11 -10.79
C SER A 119 -9.48 2.61 -10.75
N LEU A 120 -8.43 3.00 -10.02
CA LEU A 120 -8.02 4.39 -9.78
C LEU A 120 -7.10 4.97 -10.85
N GLY A 121 -6.19 4.15 -11.37
CA GLY A 121 -5.01 4.61 -12.07
C GLY A 121 -3.90 5.10 -11.12
N ALA A 122 -2.65 5.02 -11.59
CA ALA A 122 -1.46 5.22 -10.75
C ALA A 122 -1.38 6.61 -10.10
N SER A 123 -1.82 7.67 -10.80
CA SER A 123 -1.76 9.04 -10.28
C SER A 123 -2.72 9.23 -9.10
N ALA A 124 -4.00 8.87 -9.28
CA ALA A 124 -5.02 8.99 -8.24
C ALA A 124 -4.69 8.09 -7.05
N TYR A 125 -4.28 6.84 -7.30
CA TYR A 125 -3.84 5.92 -6.23
C TYR A 125 -2.73 6.53 -5.36
N ASN A 126 -1.69 7.11 -5.98
CA ASN A 126 -0.59 7.71 -5.23
C ASN A 126 -1.02 8.98 -4.47
N ALA A 127 -1.93 9.78 -5.04
CA ALA A 127 -2.49 10.94 -4.36
C ALA A 127 -3.29 10.53 -3.12
N VAL A 128 -4.22 9.58 -3.26
CA VAL A 128 -5.05 9.05 -2.16
C VAL A 128 -4.17 8.39 -1.10
N LYS A 129 -3.24 7.52 -1.51
CA LYS A 129 -2.30 6.85 -0.60
C LYS A 129 -1.52 7.87 0.24
N LYS A 130 -1.02 8.94 -0.39
CA LYS A 130 -0.30 10.01 0.31
C LYS A 130 -1.20 10.75 1.28
N ALA A 131 -2.42 11.11 0.87
CA ALA A 131 -3.38 11.80 1.73
C ALA A 131 -3.80 10.93 2.92
N TYR A 132 -4.05 9.64 2.70
CA TYR A 132 -4.34 8.67 3.74
C TYR A 132 -3.20 8.55 4.76
N ALA A 133 -1.95 8.46 4.27
CA ALA A 133 -0.76 8.39 5.13
C ALA A 133 -0.54 9.67 5.96
N SER A 134 -0.92 10.84 5.44
CA SER A 134 -0.89 12.11 6.17
C SER A 134 -1.97 12.23 7.25
N GLY A 135 -2.96 11.34 7.28
CA GLY A 135 -4.04 11.34 8.27
C GLY A 135 -5.17 12.32 7.95
N GLY A 136 -5.85 12.80 9.00
CA GLY A 136 -6.93 13.78 8.89
C GLY A 136 -8.23 13.25 8.29
N GLU A 137 -8.96 14.12 7.60
CA GLU A 137 -10.30 13.83 7.06
C GLU A 137 -10.29 12.71 6.02
N THR A 138 -9.31 12.69 5.10
CA THR A 138 -9.19 11.64 4.08
C THR A 138 -9.01 10.27 4.71
N LYS A 139 -8.18 10.17 5.75
CA LYS A 139 -8.01 8.91 6.50
C LYS A 139 -9.31 8.50 7.19
N ALA A 140 -9.95 9.42 7.91
CA ALA A 140 -11.19 9.14 8.62
C ALA A 140 -12.31 8.64 7.69
N LYS A 141 -12.46 9.25 6.51
CA LYS A 141 -13.42 8.81 5.49
C LYS A 141 -13.10 7.43 4.95
N ILE A 142 -11.85 7.17 4.59
CA ILE A 142 -11.43 5.87 4.08
C ILE A 142 -11.61 4.78 5.15
N ASP A 143 -11.25 5.06 6.40
CA ASP A 143 -11.47 4.13 7.52
C ASP A 143 -12.95 3.80 7.72
N ALA A 144 -13.83 4.81 7.65
CA ALA A 144 -15.27 4.63 7.72
C ALA A 144 -15.79 3.78 6.55
N MET A 145 -15.38 4.08 5.32
CA MET A 145 -15.73 3.29 4.14
C MET A 145 -15.26 1.84 4.24
N MET A 146 -14.04 1.60 4.76
CA MET A 146 -13.55 0.24 4.99
C MET A 146 -14.41 -0.50 6.02
N ALA A 147 -14.84 0.17 7.08
CA ALA A 147 -15.71 -0.43 8.09
C ALA A 147 -17.10 -0.77 7.53
N GLU A 148 -17.68 0.13 6.74
CA GLU A 148 -18.97 -0.09 6.05
C GLU A 148 -18.90 -1.28 5.07
N LEU A 149 -17.89 -1.28 4.19
CA LEU A 149 -17.68 -2.36 3.21
C LEU A 149 -17.39 -3.71 3.87
N ALA A 150 -16.76 -3.73 5.04
CA ALA A 150 -16.54 -4.95 5.81
C ALA A 150 -17.81 -5.45 6.53
N ALA A 151 -18.76 -4.55 6.81
CA ALA A 151 -20.02 -4.86 7.45
C ALA A 151 -21.12 -5.30 6.46
N GLU A 152 -21.00 -4.92 5.18
CA GLU A 152 -21.82 -5.46 4.10
C GLU A 152 -21.53 -6.97 3.96
N LYS A 153 -22.44 -7.79 4.50
CA LYS A 153 -22.43 -9.24 4.27
C LYS A 153 -22.74 -9.52 2.79
N PRO A 154 -22.10 -10.53 2.18
CA PRO A 154 -22.41 -10.97 0.82
C PRO A 154 -23.87 -11.43 0.68
#